data_AF-A0A2I0CT36-F1
#
_entry.id   AF-A0A2I0CT36-F1
#
_cell.length_a   1.000
_cell.length_b   1.000
_cell.length_c   1.000
_cell.angle_alpha   90.00
_cell.angle_beta   90.00
_cell.angle_gamma   90.00
#
_symmetry.space_group_name_H-M   'P 1'
#
loop_
_entity.id
_entity.type
_entity.pdbx_description
1 polymer ?
#
loop_
_entity_poly.entity_id
_entity_poly.type
_entity_poly.pdbx_seq_one_letter_code
_entity_poly.pdbx_strand_id
1 'polypeptide(L)'
;MDFAYSPKVQALRERVSAFMEEHVYPAEAVFEQQVAEGDRWQPTAIMEQLKDKAREAGLWNLFLPESEYGAGLSNSEYAPLAEIMGSSLIGAEPFNCSAPDTGNMEVLVRYGSAEQKKTWLEPLLAGEIRSAFAMTEPGVASSDATNMQARAVREGDQWLINGRKWWTSGACDPRCKIMIFMGLTNPDAPKHQQHSMILVPTDTPGVKIIRPLPVFGYDDAPHGHAEVLFENVRVPYENVILGEGRGFEIAQGRLGPGRIHHCMRSIGMAERALKLMCQRSVSRSAFGKPLARLGGNLDHIADSRMEINMARLLTLNAAYMMDTVGNKVAASEIAQIKVVAPNVALRVIDRAIQIHGGAGVSNDFPLAYWYAMQRTLRLADGPDEVHRMMVGKYELGKYVSREQMKASR
;
A
#
# COMPACT_ATOMS: atom_id res chain seq x y z
N MET A 1 -19.61 3.34 23.16
CA MET A 1 -18.47 3.31 22.21
C MET A 1 -17.25 3.71 23.00
N ASP A 2 -16.28 2.81 23.12
CA ASP A 2 -15.02 3.09 23.80
C ASP A 2 -13.96 3.35 22.72
N PHE A 3 -13.32 4.51 22.76
CA PHE A 3 -12.27 4.90 21.81
C PHE A 3 -10.86 4.64 22.36
N ALA A 4 -10.74 4.19 23.60
CA ALA A 4 -9.46 3.88 24.20
C ALA A 4 -8.85 2.63 23.55
N TYR A 5 -7.54 2.66 23.37
CA TYR A 5 -6.79 1.46 23.01
C TYR A 5 -6.57 0.59 24.25
N SER A 6 -6.55 -0.74 24.05
CA SER A 6 -6.21 -1.67 25.12
C SER A 6 -4.78 -1.43 25.63
N PRO A 7 -4.45 -1.85 26.87
CA PRO A 7 -3.07 -1.75 27.39
C PRO A 7 -2.03 -2.42 26.48
N LYS A 8 -2.39 -3.54 25.83
CA LYS A 8 -1.57 -4.23 24.83
C LYS A 8 -1.23 -3.29 23.66
N VAL A 9 -2.24 -2.67 23.06
CA VAL A 9 -2.06 -1.77 21.91
C VAL A 9 -1.33 -0.50 22.33
N GLN A 10 -1.62 0.05 23.50
CA GLN A 10 -0.94 1.22 24.03
C GLN A 10 0.57 0.96 24.23
N ALA A 11 0.94 -0.19 24.81
CA ALA A 11 2.34 -0.58 24.97
C ALA A 11 3.06 -0.78 23.62
N LEU A 12 2.37 -1.36 22.62
CA LEU A 12 2.92 -1.49 21.27
C LEU A 12 3.10 -0.13 20.58
N ARG A 13 2.13 0.80 20.74
CA ARG A 13 2.24 2.16 20.20
C ARG A 13 3.44 2.89 20.79
N GLU A 14 3.68 2.76 22.08
CA GLU A 14 4.84 3.36 22.76
C GLU A 14 6.15 2.78 22.23
N ARG A 15 6.25 1.45 22.10
CA ARG A 15 7.44 0.79 21.54
C ARG A 15 7.71 1.15 20.09
N VAL A 16 6.68 1.16 19.25
CA VAL A 16 6.81 1.57 17.84
C VAL A 16 7.18 3.05 17.74
N SER A 17 6.56 3.92 18.54
CA SER A 17 6.90 5.36 18.54
C SER A 17 8.34 5.60 18.98
N ALA A 18 8.79 4.94 20.05
CA ALA A 18 10.18 5.00 20.51
C ALA A 18 11.15 4.52 19.42
N PHE A 19 10.86 3.38 18.77
CA PHE A 19 11.68 2.89 17.65
C PHE A 19 11.75 3.88 16.49
N MET A 20 10.63 4.52 16.14
CA MET A 20 10.60 5.54 15.09
C MET A 20 11.47 6.76 15.44
N GLU A 21 11.39 7.24 16.69
CA GLU A 21 12.16 8.39 17.18
C GLU A 21 13.65 8.09 17.29
N GLU A 22 14.01 6.93 17.84
CA GLU A 22 15.40 6.56 18.13
C GLU A 22 16.16 6.04 16.90
N HIS A 23 15.46 5.47 15.92
CA HIS A 23 16.12 4.76 14.81
C HIS A 23 15.65 5.20 13.43
N VAL A 24 14.34 5.33 13.19
CA VAL A 24 13.83 5.56 11.83
C VAL A 24 14.02 7.01 11.38
N TYR A 25 13.53 8.01 12.14
CA TYR A 25 13.66 9.40 11.71
C TYR A 25 15.12 9.85 11.54
N PRO A 26 16.08 9.48 12.42
CA PRO A 26 17.49 9.78 12.21
C PRO A 26 18.08 9.10 10.97
N ALA A 27 17.53 7.95 10.55
CA ALA A 27 18.01 7.19 9.41
C ALA A 27 17.53 7.72 8.06
N GLU A 28 16.54 8.61 8.00
CA GLU A 28 15.96 9.10 6.73
C GLU A 28 17.02 9.75 5.84
N ALA A 29 17.83 10.67 6.38
CA ALA A 29 18.89 11.34 5.62
C ALA A 29 19.98 10.37 5.16
N VAL A 30 20.34 9.39 6.01
CA VAL A 30 21.33 8.36 5.67
C VAL A 30 20.80 7.44 4.57
N PHE A 31 19.51 7.10 4.62
CA PHE A 31 18.85 6.32 3.59
C PHE A 31 18.88 7.05 2.24
N GLU A 32 18.47 8.32 2.20
CA GLU A 32 18.52 9.14 0.98
C GLU A 32 19.93 9.24 0.41
N GLN A 33 20.93 9.44 1.28
CA GLN A 33 22.34 9.46 0.88
C GLN A 33 22.77 8.13 0.27
N GLN A 34 22.50 7.00 0.94
CA GLN A 34 22.89 5.67 0.46
C GLN A 34 22.19 5.30 -0.86
N VAL A 35 20.94 5.73 -1.08
CA VAL A 35 20.26 5.57 -2.37
C VAL A 35 20.90 6.43 -3.45
N ALA A 36 21.36 7.63 -3.13
CA ALA A 36 22.01 8.52 -4.09
C ALA A 36 23.43 8.05 -4.50
N GLU A 37 24.08 7.25 -3.65
CA GLU A 37 25.41 6.70 -3.86
C GLU A 37 25.36 5.34 -4.59
N GLY A 38 26.01 5.21 -5.74
CA GLY A 38 26.15 3.94 -6.44
C GLY A 38 24.94 3.53 -7.29
N ASP A 39 24.63 2.22 -7.30
CA ASP A 39 23.44 1.69 -7.98
C ASP A 39 22.22 1.88 -7.08
N ARG A 40 21.37 2.84 -7.46
CA ARG A 40 20.20 3.28 -6.69
C ARG A 40 19.23 2.16 -6.35
N TRP A 41 19.23 1.05 -7.10
CA TRP A 41 18.32 -0.07 -6.91
C TRP A 41 18.79 -1.09 -5.85
N GLN A 42 20.00 -0.93 -5.33
CA GLN A 42 20.52 -1.85 -4.31
C GLN A 42 19.89 -1.59 -2.93
N PRO A 43 19.72 -2.64 -2.11
CA PRO A 43 19.32 -2.46 -0.72
C PRO A 43 20.33 -1.59 0.02
N THR A 44 19.83 -0.69 0.87
CA THR A 44 20.67 0.20 1.67
C THR A 44 21.07 -0.46 2.98
N ALA A 45 22.33 -0.28 3.39
CA ALA A 45 22.84 -0.85 4.64
C ALA A 45 22.07 -0.36 5.86
N ILE A 46 21.63 0.91 5.85
CA ILE A 46 20.84 1.47 6.95
C ILE A 46 19.49 0.78 7.11
N MET A 47 18.84 0.39 6.00
CA MET A 47 17.56 -0.31 6.04
C MET A 47 17.71 -1.72 6.64
N GLU A 48 18.76 -2.44 6.27
CA GLU A 48 19.01 -3.79 6.82
C GLU A 48 19.33 -3.73 8.32
N GLN A 49 20.11 -2.74 8.77
CA GLN A 49 20.34 -2.50 10.20
C GLN A 49 19.05 -2.18 10.96
N LEU A 50 18.13 -1.42 10.36
CA LEU A 50 16.82 -1.13 10.97
C LEU A 50 15.98 -2.40 11.10
N LYS A 51 16.00 -3.29 10.10
CA LYS A 51 15.30 -4.59 10.18
C LYS A 51 15.86 -5.48 11.28
N ASP A 52 17.18 -5.56 11.43
CA ASP A 52 17.82 -6.30 12.51
C ASP A 52 17.37 -5.79 13.89
N LYS A 53 17.44 -4.48 14.11
CA LYS A 53 16.96 -3.86 15.35
C LYS A 53 15.48 -4.11 15.62
N ALA A 54 14.64 -4.03 14.59
CA ALA A 54 13.20 -4.28 14.73
C ALA A 54 12.91 -5.74 15.10
N ARG A 55 13.64 -6.70 14.52
CA ARG A 55 13.58 -8.12 14.89
C ARG A 55 14.01 -8.36 16.34
N GLU A 56 15.15 -7.81 16.75
CA GLU A 56 15.64 -7.89 18.14
C GLU A 56 14.64 -7.29 19.13
N ALA A 57 14.01 -6.18 18.74
CA ALA A 57 12.97 -5.53 19.52
C ALA A 57 11.62 -6.27 19.47
N GLY A 58 11.47 -7.36 18.73
CA GLY A 58 10.20 -8.10 18.58
C GLY A 58 9.08 -7.29 17.91
N LEU A 59 9.44 -6.35 17.03
CA LEU A 59 8.52 -5.50 16.26
C LEU A 59 8.54 -5.97 14.78
N TRP A 60 8.04 -7.16 14.50
CA TRP A 60 8.17 -7.78 13.17
C TRP A 60 6.85 -8.43 12.73
N ASN A 61 6.51 -8.34 11.43
CA ASN A 61 5.27 -8.88 10.86
C ASN A 61 4.00 -8.44 11.62
N LEU A 62 3.94 -7.17 12.02
CA LEU A 62 2.85 -6.62 12.83
C LEU A 62 1.52 -6.52 12.07
N PHE A 63 1.56 -6.55 10.73
CA PHE A 63 0.43 -6.30 9.85
C PHE A 63 -0.50 -7.49 9.65
N LEU A 64 -0.08 -8.71 10.00
CA LEU A 64 -0.76 -9.93 9.58
C LEU A 64 -1.80 -10.34 10.65
N PRO A 65 -3.12 -10.14 10.39
CA PRO A 65 -4.10 -10.32 11.43
C PRO A 65 -4.42 -11.79 11.69
N GLU A 66 -4.63 -12.13 12.97
CA GLU A 66 -5.10 -13.45 13.43
C GLU A 66 -4.32 -14.64 12.85
N SER A 67 -3.03 -14.47 12.60
CA SER A 67 -2.17 -15.47 11.98
C SER A 67 -1.02 -15.89 12.89
N GLU A 68 -0.71 -17.18 12.91
CA GLU A 68 0.50 -17.74 13.55
C GLU A 68 1.81 -17.23 12.92
N TYR A 69 1.73 -16.64 11.72
CA TYR A 69 2.87 -16.10 10.98
C TYR A 69 3.18 -14.63 11.32
N GLY A 70 2.40 -13.99 12.19
CA GLY A 70 2.56 -12.59 12.56
C GLY A 70 2.32 -12.33 14.04
N ALA A 71 2.16 -11.06 14.40
CA ALA A 71 2.00 -10.65 15.80
C ALA A 71 0.58 -10.89 16.39
N GLY A 72 -0.33 -11.50 15.62
CA GLY A 72 -1.68 -11.82 16.07
C GLY A 72 -2.51 -10.58 16.47
N LEU A 73 -2.34 -9.47 15.74
CA LEU A 73 -3.10 -8.25 15.96
C LEU A 73 -4.41 -8.26 15.16
N SER A 74 -5.50 -7.71 15.69
CA SER A 74 -6.65 -7.39 14.84
C SER A 74 -6.35 -6.20 13.91
N ASN A 75 -7.19 -5.94 12.91
CA ASN A 75 -7.02 -4.75 12.05
C ASN A 75 -7.09 -3.46 12.90
N SER A 76 -7.98 -3.42 13.88
CA SER A 76 -8.14 -2.29 14.81
C SER A 76 -6.93 -2.11 15.72
N GLU A 77 -6.29 -3.22 16.14
CA GLU A 77 -5.05 -3.18 16.94
C GLU A 77 -3.84 -2.73 16.12
N TYR A 78 -3.77 -3.12 14.84
CA TYR A 78 -2.68 -2.73 13.93
C TYR A 78 -2.81 -1.29 13.43
N ALA A 79 -4.02 -0.78 13.25
CA ALA A 79 -4.31 0.55 12.72
C ALA A 79 -3.46 1.70 13.31
N PRO A 80 -3.38 1.88 14.65
CA PRO A 80 -2.55 2.94 15.22
C PRO A 80 -1.05 2.71 15.04
N LEU A 81 -0.58 1.46 14.87
CA LEU A 81 0.83 1.17 14.63
C LEU A 81 1.21 1.53 13.19
N ALA A 82 0.36 1.16 12.22
CA ALA A 82 0.53 1.55 10.82
C ALA A 82 0.47 3.07 10.62
N GLU A 83 -0.36 3.77 11.39
CA GLU A 83 -0.38 5.23 11.43
C GLU A 83 0.98 5.79 11.88
N ILE A 84 1.54 5.29 12.98
CA ILE A 84 2.87 5.73 13.46
C ILE A 84 3.95 5.47 12.39
N MET A 85 3.96 4.28 11.79
CA MET A 85 4.92 3.92 10.72
C MET A 85 4.80 4.84 9.51
N GLY A 86 3.58 5.23 9.14
CA GLY A 86 3.32 6.06 7.95
C GLY A 86 3.78 7.52 8.07
N SER A 87 4.21 7.95 9.25
CA SER A 87 4.86 9.24 9.43
C SER A 87 6.26 9.30 8.80
N SER A 88 6.80 8.18 8.29
CA SER A 88 8.03 8.12 7.50
C SER A 88 7.82 7.26 6.25
N LEU A 89 8.50 7.61 5.16
CA LEU A 89 8.49 6.81 3.93
C LEU A 89 9.14 5.45 4.12
N ILE A 90 10.23 5.42 4.89
CA ILE A 90 10.95 4.21 5.22
C ILE A 90 10.35 3.50 6.42
N GLY A 91 9.36 4.09 7.11
CA GLY A 91 8.92 3.63 8.43
C GLY A 91 8.24 2.27 8.48
N ALA A 92 7.69 1.78 7.37
CA ALA A 92 7.01 0.48 7.36
C ALA A 92 7.96 -0.70 7.10
N GLU A 93 9.04 -0.49 6.36
CA GLU A 93 9.94 -1.58 5.93
C GLU A 93 10.76 -2.21 7.08
N PRO A 94 11.29 -1.45 8.08
CA PRO A 94 11.96 -2.02 9.23
C PRO A 94 11.13 -3.06 9.98
N PHE A 95 9.80 -2.93 9.98
CA PHE A 95 8.90 -3.85 10.68
C PHE A 95 8.34 -4.96 9.76
N ASN A 96 8.87 -5.10 8.55
CA ASN A 96 8.37 -5.95 7.47
C ASN A 96 6.89 -5.69 7.12
N CYS A 97 6.46 -4.44 7.20
CA CYS A 97 5.08 -4.00 7.03
C CYS A 97 4.86 -3.16 5.75
N SER A 98 5.80 -3.19 4.81
CA SER A 98 5.74 -2.41 3.56
C SER A 98 4.99 -3.13 2.43
N ALA A 99 4.24 -2.35 1.66
CA ALA A 99 3.65 -2.81 0.40
C ALA A 99 4.74 -2.89 -0.69
N PRO A 100 4.61 -3.80 -1.68
CA PRO A 100 3.48 -4.71 -1.91
C PRO A 100 3.57 -6.04 -1.14
N ASP A 101 4.65 -6.27 -0.39
CA ASP A 101 4.96 -7.55 0.26
C ASP A 101 3.90 -8.00 1.25
N THR A 102 3.37 -7.09 2.09
CA THR A 102 2.28 -7.44 3.03
C THR A 102 1.08 -8.07 2.33
N GLY A 103 0.64 -7.47 1.21
CA GLY A 103 -0.48 -8.00 0.43
C GLY A 103 -0.15 -9.33 -0.26
N ASN A 104 1.09 -9.52 -0.70
CA ASN A 104 1.54 -10.79 -1.28
C ASN A 104 1.62 -11.90 -0.21
N MET A 105 2.13 -11.58 0.98
CA MET A 105 2.17 -12.50 2.13
C MET A 105 0.77 -12.91 2.56
N GLU A 106 -0.18 -11.98 2.68
CA GLU A 106 -1.58 -12.29 2.99
C GLU A 106 -2.22 -13.24 1.97
N VAL A 107 -1.94 -13.06 0.67
CA VAL A 107 -2.39 -13.97 -0.38
C VAL A 107 -1.84 -15.38 -0.15
N LEU A 108 -0.53 -15.51 0.10
CA LEU A 108 0.10 -16.81 0.31
C LEU A 108 -0.37 -17.49 1.60
N VAL A 109 -0.55 -16.74 2.69
CA VAL A 109 -1.10 -17.25 3.95
C VAL A 109 -2.48 -17.86 3.73
N ARG A 110 -3.36 -17.15 3.04
CA ARG A 110 -4.76 -17.52 2.88
C ARG A 110 -5.01 -18.55 1.77
N TYR A 111 -4.24 -18.51 0.69
CA TYR A 111 -4.54 -19.23 -0.55
C TYR A 111 -3.38 -20.07 -1.09
N GLY A 112 -2.18 -19.93 -0.52
CA GLY A 112 -1.01 -20.69 -0.96
C GLY A 112 -1.07 -22.16 -0.53
N SER A 113 -0.56 -23.05 -1.38
CA SER A 113 -0.30 -24.45 -0.99
C SER A 113 0.81 -24.54 0.05
N ALA A 114 1.01 -25.71 0.67
CA ALA A 114 2.10 -25.92 1.62
C ALA A 114 3.47 -25.65 0.98
N GLU A 115 3.68 -26.09 -0.25
CA GLU A 115 4.91 -25.90 -1.01
C GLU A 115 5.12 -24.43 -1.40
N GLN A 116 4.06 -23.73 -1.81
CA GLN A 116 4.11 -22.30 -2.11
C GLN A 116 4.45 -21.48 -0.86
N LYS A 117 3.86 -21.83 0.30
CA LYS A 117 4.17 -21.18 1.58
C LYS A 117 5.62 -21.41 1.98
N LYS A 118 6.09 -22.66 1.93
CA LYS A 118 7.49 -22.98 2.25
C LYS A 118 8.48 -22.25 1.35
N THR A 119 8.20 -22.20 0.04
CA THR A 119 9.15 -21.64 -0.93
C THR A 119 9.15 -20.11 -0.94
N TRP A 120 7.99 -19.47 -0.75
CA TRP A 120 7.84 -18.04 -0.98
C TRP A 120 7.38 -17.26 0.25
N LEU A 121 6.47 -17.80 1.04
CA LEU A 121 5.96 -17.10 2.23
C LEU A 121 7.01 -17.05 3.33
N GLU A 122 7.69 -18.15 3.63
CA GLU A 122 8.70 -18.19 4.71
C GLU A 122 9.84 -17.17 4.48
N PRO A 123 10.48 -17.08 3.28
CA PRO A 123 11.50 -16.07 3.03
C PRO A 123 10.97 -14.62 3.03
N LEU A 124 9.71 -14.40 2.63
CA LEU A 124 9.06 -13.08 2.74
C LEU A 124 8.82 -12.69 4.19
N LEU A 125 8.36 -13.63 5.03
CA LEU A 125 8.15 -13.42 6.46
C LEU A 125 9.48 -13.19 7.19
N ALA A 126 10.58 -13.76 6.71
CA ALA A 126 11.93 -13.51 7.21
C ALA A 126 12.54 -12.18 6.72
N GLY A 127 11.97 -11.59 5.66
CA GLY A 127 12.48 -10.38 5.02
C GLY A 127 13.73 -10.61 4.17
N GLU A 128 14.01 -11.85 3.78
CA GLU A 128 15.17 -12.26 2.98
C GLU A 128 14.99 -11.96 1.49
N ILE A 129 13.74 -12.06 1.01
CA ILE A 129 13.35 -11.70 -0.34
C ILE A 129 12.28 -10.61 -0.32
N ARG A 130 12.06 -10.00 -1.48
CA ARG A 130 10.94 -9.10 -1.77
C ARG A 130 10.10 -9.72 -2.86
N SER A 131 8.93 -9.13 -3.08
CA SER A 131 7.96 -9.58 -4.06
C SER A 131 7.30 -8.40 -4.76
N ALA A 132 6.64 -8.68 -5.89
CA ALA A 132 5.85 -7.68 -6.58
C ALA A 132 4.49 -8.24 -7.03
N PHE A 133 3.58 -7.34 -7.42
CA PHE A 133 2.27 -7.70 -7.94
C PHE A 133 2.08 -7.14 -9.34
N ALA A 134 1.94 -8.02 -10.31
CA ALA A 134 1.90 -7.70 -11.73
C ALA A 134 0.47 -7.84 -12.25
N MET A 135 -0.34 -6.79 -12.08
CA MET A 135 -1.76 -6.77 -12.45
C MET A 135 -2.06 -5.78 -13.57
N THR A 136 -1.65 -4.52 -13.40
CA THR A 136 -1.96 -3.41 -14.30
C THR A 136 -1.23 -3.56 -15.64
N GLU A 137 -1.92 -3.24 -16.73
CA GLU A 137 -1.42 -3.30 -18.10
C GLU A 137 -1.40 -1.91 -18.75
N PRO A 138 -0.37 -1.57 -19.54
CA PRO A 138 -0.33 -0.28 -20.23
C PRO A 138 -1.30 -0.20 -21.42
N GLY A 139 -1.66 -1.33 -22.01
CA GLY A 139 -2.49 -1.39 -23.23
C GLY A 139 -4.00 -1.28 -22.99
N VAL A 140 -4.46 -1.33 -21.74
CA VAL A 140 -5.89 -1.33 -21.39
C VAL A 140 -6.18 -0.53 -20.12
N ALA A 141 -7.41 -0.03 -20.00
CA ALA A 141 -7.90 0.63 -18.80
C ALA A 141 -8.08 -0.38 -17.66
N SER A 142 -6.99 -0.59 -16.91
CA SER A 142 -6.87 -1.65 -15.88
C SER A 142 -7.68 -1.41 -14.60
N SER A 143 -8.34 -0.25 -14.47
CA SER A 143 -9.28 0.02 -13.38
C SER A 143 -10.52 -0.89 -13.44
N ASP A 144 -10.91 -1.31 -14.64
CA ASP A 144 -11.78 -2.47 -14.82
C ASP A 144 -10.88 -3.69 -15.07
N ALA A 145 -10.72 -4.53 -14.04
CA ALA A 145 -9.88 -5.72 -14.10
C ALA A 145 -10.34 -6.74 -15.15
N THR A 146 -11.56 -6.62 -15.68
CA THR A 146 -12.06 -7.50 -16.74
C THR A 146 -11.53 -7.16 -18.13
N ASN A 147 -10.88 -6.01 -18.29
CA ASN A 147 -10.22 -5.60 -19.53
C ASN A 147 -8.83 -6.24 -19.72
N MET A 148 -8.32 -6.98 -18.74
CA MET A 148 -6.96 -7.51 -18.73
C MET A 148 -6.74 -8.48 -19.91
N GLN A 149 -5.62 -8.32 -20.63
CA GLN A 149 -5.34 -9.06 -21.86
C GLN A 149 -4.08 -9.92 -21.77
N ALA A 150 -3.18 -9.70 -20.81
CA ALA A 150 -2.04 -10.58 -20.59
C ALA A 150 -2.54 -11.99 -20.30
N ARG A 151 -2.03 -12.97 -21.06
CA ARG A 151 -2.53 -14.34 -21.07
C ARG A 151 -1.62 -15.26 -20.30
N ALA A 152 -2.22 -16.23 -19.63
CA ALA A 152 -1.55 -17.42 -19.13
C ALA A 152 -2.32 -18.64 -19.63
N VAL A 153 -1.73 -19.38 -20.57
CA VAL A 153 -2.36 -20.54 -21.20
C VAL A 153 -1.74 -21.80 -20.64
N ARG A 154 -2.57 -22.77 -20.26
CA ARG A 154 -2.07 -24.07 -19.82
C ARG A 154 -1.59 -24.89 -21.03
N GLU A 155 -0.34 -25.34 -20.97
CA GLU A 155 0.27 -26.27 -21.92
C GLU A 155 0.81 -27.48 -21.15
N GLY A 156 0.01 -28.55 -21.07
CA GLY A 156 0.36 -29.74 -20.31
C GLY A 156 0.44 -29.46 -18.80
N ASP A 157 1.63 -29.64 -18.24
CA ASP A 157 2.01 -29.43 -16.84
C ASP A 157 2.59 -28.03 -16.56
N GLN A 158 2.49 -27.10 -17.52
CA GLN A 158 3.03 -25.74 -17.41
C GLN A 158 2.01 -24.67 -17.80
N TRP A 159 2.29 -23.45 -17.34
CA TRP A 159 1.70 -22.21 -17.84
C TRP A 159 2.65 -21.55 -18.84
N LEU A 160 2.14 -21.20 -20.02
CA LEU A 160 2.78 -20.28 -20.96
C LEU A 160 2.20 -18.87 -20.77
N ILE A 161 3.02 -17.94 -20.30
CA ILE A 161 2.62 -16.58 -19.94
C ILE A 161 3.17 -15.58 -20.95
N ASN A 162 2.27 -14.74 -21.47
CA ASN A 162 2.59 -13.67 -22.41
C ASN A 162 1.82 -12.39 -22.08
N GLY A 163 2.53 -11.27 -22.01
CA GLY A 163 1.91 -9.96 -21.84
C GLY A 163 2.83 -8.93 -21.23
N ARG A 164 2.32 -7.71 -21.08
CA ARG A 164 3.06 -6.58 -20.52
C ARG A 164 2.32 -6.05 -19.30
N LYS A 165 3.03 -5.93 -18.18
CA LYS A 165 2.54 -5.32 -16.95
C LYS A 165 3.32 -4.03 -16.67
N TRP A 166 2.73 -3.11 -15.96
CA TRP A 166 3.40 -1.88 -15.52
C TRP A 166 2.88 -1.44 -14.16
N TRP A 167 3.57 -0.50 -13.52
CA TRP A 167 3.35 -0.17 -12.11
C TRP A 167 3.54 -1.37 -11.18
N THR A 168 4.45 -2.28 -11.55
CA THR A 168 4.84 -3.42 -10.73
C THR A 168 5.84 -2.95 -9.68
N SER A 169 5.32 -2.43 -8.56
CA SER A 169 6.13 -1.87 -7.46
C SER A 169 7.09 -2.91 -6.86
N GLY A 170 8.32 -2.50 -6.56
CA GLY A 170 9.34 -3.37 -5.97
C GLY A 170 10.10 -4.25 -6.96
N ALA A 171 9.66 -4.36 -8.21
CA ALA A 171 10.33 -5.20 -9.20
C ALA A 171 11.72 -4.68 -9.63
N CYS A 172 12.09 -3.44 -9.30
CA CYS A 172 13.45 -2.96 -9.53
C CYS A 172 14.44 -3.45 -8.46
N ASP A 173 13.96 -3.83 -7.26
CA ASP A 173 14.81 -4.32 -6.17
C ASP A 173 15.39 -5.70 -6.55
N PRO A 174 16.72 -5.91 -6.48
CA PRO A 174 17.35 -7.19 -6.83
C PRO A 174 16.94 -8.34 -5.90
N ARG A 175 16.38 -8.04 -4.73
CA ARG A 175 15.79 -9.01 -3.80
C ARG A 175 14.37 -9.39 -4.18
N CYS A 176 13.72 -8.69 -5.10
CA CYS A 176 12.44 -9.12 -5.65
C CYS A 176 12.66 -10.45 -6.38
N LYS A 177 12.31 -11.58 -5.74
CA LYS A 177 12.52 -12.93 -6.29
C LYS A 177 11.24 -13.54 -6.86
N ILE A 178 10.08 -12.99 -6.52
CA ILE A 178 8.79 -13.57 -6.88
C ILE A 178 7.77 -12.49 -7.24
N MET A 179 7.03 -12.71 -8.32
CA MET A 179 5.89 -11.89 -8.70
C MET A 179 4.61 -12.70 -8.61
N ILE A 180 3.55 -12.11 -8.04
CA ILE A 180 2.19 -12.61 -8.26
C ILE A 180 1.69 -11.96 -9.55
N PHE A 181 1.63 -12.74 -10.63
CA PHE A 181 1.07 -12.34 -11.91
C PHE A 181 -0.43 -12.61 -11.92
N MET A 182 -1.23 -11.63 -12.35
CA MET A 182 -2.64 -11.84 -12.65
C MET A 182 -2.85 -11.71 -14.16
N GLY A 183 -3.53 -12.69 -14.76
CA GLY A 183 -3.77 -12.72 -16.19
C GLY A 183 -5.01 -13.52 -16.59
N LEU A 184 -5.41 -13.34 -17.85
CA LEU A 184 -6.51 -14.05 -18.49
C LEU A 184 -6.10 -15.51 -18.77
N THR A 185 -6.84 -16.46 -18.21
CA THR A 185 -6.59 -17.90 -18.38
C THR A 185 -7.67 -18.62 -19.19
N ASN A 186 -8.94 -18.20 -19.05
CA ASN A 186 -10.05 -18.80 -19.80
C ASN A 186 -11.04 -17.71 -20.25
N PRO A 187 -10.98 -17.25 -21.52
CA PRO A 187 -11.88 -16.21 -22.03
C PRO A 187 -13.34 -16.65 -22.19
N ASP A 188 -13.62 -17.96 -22.19
CA ASP A 188 -14.96 -18.51 -22.37
C ASP A 188 -15.69 -18.76 -21.03
N ALA A 189 -14.96 -18.66 -19.91
CA ALA A 189 -15.55 -18.74 -18.57
C ALA A 189 -16.44 -17.52 -18.26
N PRO A 190 -17.32 -17.60 -17.24
CA PRO A 190 -18.06 -16.42 -16.75
C PRO A 190 -17.10 -15.26 -16.44
N LYS A 191 -17.50 -14.02 -16.76
CA LYS A 191 -16.64 -12.80 -16.75
C LYS A 191 -15.68 -12.68 -15.54
N HIS A 192 -16.15 -13.00 -14.33
CA HIS A 192 -15.36 -12.90 -13.09
C HIS A 192 -14.59 -14.18 -12.71
N GLN A 193 -14.58 -15.19 -13.58
CA GLN A 193 -13.87 -16.47 -13.45
C GLN A 193 -12.87 -16.69 -14.61
N GLN A 194 -12.62 -15.68 -15.43
CA GLN A 194 -11.73 -15.79 -16.60
C GLN A 194 -10.24 -15.65 -16.26
N HIS A 195 -9.92 -15.20 -15.05
CA HIS A 195 -8.57 -14.78 -14.67
C HIS A 195 -8.04 -15.61 -13.51
N SER A 196 -6.72 -15.82 -13.48
CA SER A 196 -6.02 -16.54 -12.41
C SER A 196 -4.86 -15.72 -11.86
N MET A 197 -4.40 -16.05 -10.66
CA MET A 197 -3.14 -15.56 -10.11
C MET A 197 -2.11 -16.68 -10.12
N ILE A 198 -0.91 -16.39 -10.61
CA ILE A 198 0.17 -17.36 -10.82
C ILE A 198 1.47 -16.77 -10.26
N LEU A 199 2.20 -17.57 -9.50
CA LEU A 199 3.53 -17.24 -8.99
C LEU A 199 4.56 -17.32 -10.13
N VAL A 200 5.32 -16.25 -10.34
CA VAL A 200 6.34 -16.18 -11.41
C VAL A 200 7.67 -15.71 -10.80
N PRO A 201 8.66 -16.61 -10.64
CA PRO A 201 10.01 -16.23 -10.22
C PRO A 201 10.60 -15.21 -11.18
N THR A 202 11.25 -14.17 -10.66
CA THR A 202 11.73 -13.04 -11.47
C THR A 202 12.87 -13.40 -12.41
N ASP A 203 13.59 -14.48 -12.13
CA ASP A 203 14.68 -15.03 -12.93
C ASP A 203 14.21 -16.04 -13.99
N THR A 204 12.90 -16.31 -14.07
CA THR A 204 12.34 -17.21 -15.10
C THR A 204 12.65 -16.66 -16.50
N PRO A 205 13.20 -17.46 -17.43
CA PRO A 205 13.46 -17.03 -18.79
C PRO A 205 12.22 -16.40 -19.44
N GLY A 206 12.40 -15.23 -20.05
CA GLY A 206 11.32 -14.45 -20.68
C GLY A 206 10.76 -13.33 -19.81
N VAL A 207 11.05 -13.31 -18.50
CA VAL A 207 10.76 -12.16 -17.63
C VAL A 207 11.79 -11.07 -17.90
N LYS A 208 11.32 -9.86 -18.27
CA LYS A 208 12.18 -8.72 -18.58
C LYS A 208 11.66 -7.47 -17.88
N ILE A 209 12.45 -6.93 -16.94
CA ILE A 209 12.22 -5.60 -16.38
C ILE A 209 12.66 -4.59 -17.45
N ILE A 210 11.72 -3.84 -18.02
CA ILE A 210 11.96 -2.96 -19.18
C ILE A 210 12.52 -1.62 -18.74
N ARG A 211 11.89 -0.99 -17.75
CA ARG A 211 12.29 0.33 -17.22
C ARG A 211 11.57 0.65 -15.90
N PRO A 212 12.15 1.52 -15.06
CA PRO A 212 11.43 2.17 -13.97
C PRO A 212 10.44 3.24 -14.49
N LEU A 213 9.46 3.59 -13.67
CA LEU A 213 8.40 4.56 -13.93
C LEU A 213 8.44 5.66 -12.87
N PRO A 214 8.85 6.89 -13.23
CA PRO A 214 8.90 7.97 -12.26
C PRO A 214 7.52 8.55 -11.97
N VAL A 215 7.36 9.06 -10.75
CA VAL A 215 6.18 9.76 -10.25
C VAL A 215 6.59 11.20 -9.94
N PHE A 216 6.10 12.18 -10.71
CA PHE A 216 6.56 13.58 -10.59
C PHE A 216 8.10 13.75 -10.66
N GLY A 217 8.79 12.83 -11.34
CA GLY A 217 10.25 12.81 -11.44
C GLY A 217 10.97 11.99 -10.37
N TYR A 218 10.27 11.51 -9.34
CA TYR A 218 10.82 10.58 -8.34
C TYR A 218 10.79 9.14 -8.86
N ASP A 219 11.91 8.42 -8.78
CA ASP A 219 12.05 7.04 -9.24
C ASP A 219 11.74 5.99 -8.17
N ASP A 220 11.50 6.43 -6.93
CA ASP A 220 11.21 5.63 -5.73
C ASP A 220 12.24 4.51 -5.46
N ALA A 221 13.49 4.75 -5.87
CA ALA A 221 14.61 3.88 -5.57
C ALA A 221 14.78 3.70 -4.04
N PRO A 222 15.16 2.50 -3.55
CA PRO A 222 15.60 1.33 -4.32
C PRO A 222 14.48 0.39 -4.78
N HIS A 223 13.21 0.67 -4.46
CA HIS A 223 12.11 -0.24 -4.76
C HIS A 223 11.56 -0.04 -6.17
N GLY A 224 11.25 1.22 -6.50
CA GLY A 224 10.71 1.66 -7.78
C GLY A 224 9.39 1.04 -8.19
N HIS A 225 8.98 1.42 -9.40
CA HIS A 225 7.84 0.88 -10.11
C HIS A 225 8.27 0.48 -11.52
N ALA A 226 8.11 -0.78 -11.90
CA ALA A 226 8.61 -1.26 -13.19
C ALA A 226 7.51 -1.46 -14.23
N GLU A 227 7.87 -1.24 -15.49
CA GLU A 227 7.29 -1.92 -16.64
C GLU A 227 7.97 -3.28 -16.82
N VAL A 228 7.19 -4.35 -16.88
CA VAL A 228 7.67 -5.75 -16.95
C VAL A 228 7.03 -6.45 -18.14
N LEU A 229 7.85 -7.03 -19.00
CA LEU A 229 7.43 -7.88 -20.10
C LEU A 229 7.56 -9.35 -19.70
N PHE A 230 6.53 -10.12 -19.96
CA PHE A 230 6.51 -11.58 -19.89
C PHE A 230 6.44 -12.08 -21.33
N GLU A 231 7.55 -12.62 -21.84
CA GLU A 231 7.66 -13.11 -23.22
C GLU A 231 7.96 -14.61 -23.21
N ASN A 232 6.95 -15.42 -23.52
CA ASN A 232 7.03 -16.88 -23.50
C ASN A 232 7.55 -17.47 -22.19
N VAL A 233 7.14 -16.87 -21.07
CA VAL A 233 7.53 -17.31 -19.72
C VAL A 233 6.83 -18.63 -19.43
N ARG A 234 7.59 -19.64 -19.01
CA ARG A 234 7.08 -20.97 -18.65
C ARG A 234 7.29 -21.24 -17.16
N VAL A 235 6.20 -21.58 -16.47
CA VAL A 235 6.24 -21.98 -15.05
C VAL A 235 5.40 -23.24 -14.82
N PRO A 236 5.68 -24.05 -13.78
CA PRO A 236 4.89 -25.24 -13.46
C PRO A 236 3.41 -24.91 -13.24
N TYR A 237 2.52 -25.87 -13.53
CA TYR A 237 1.08 -25.73 -13.31
C TYR A 237 0.76 -25.36 -11.85
N GLU A 238 1.50 -25.95 -10.92
CA GLU A 238 1.39 -25.80 -9.46
C GLU A 238 1.69 -24.38 -8.97
N ASN A 239 2.20 -23.49 -9.83
CA ASN A 239 2.38 -22.08 -9.49
C ASN A 239 1.06 -21.30 -9.46
N VAL A 240 -0.07 -21.88 -9.92
CA VAL A 240 -1.38 -21.27 -9.76
C VAL A 240 -1.76 -21.18 -8.28
N ILE A 241 -2.21 -20.01 -7.83
CA ILE A 241 -2.65 -19.79 -6.45
C ILE A 241 -4.13 -20.15 -6.38
N LEU A 242 -4.52 -21.00 -5.41
CA LEU A 242 -5.87 -21.55 -5.18
C LEU A 242 -6.45 -22.41 -6.32
N GLY A 243 -6.35 -21.97 -7.57
CA GLY A 243 -6.82 -22.69 -8.75
C GLY A 243 -7.15 -21.77 -9.93
N GLU A 244 -7.41 -22.38 -11.09
CA GLU A 244 -7.80 -21.67 -12.30
C GLU A 244 -9.11 -20.87 -12.11
N GLY A 245 -9.18 -19.67 -12.67
CA GLY A 245 -10.36 -18.80 -12.62
C GLY A 245 -10.61 -18.12 -11.28
N ARG A 246 -9.74 -18.32 -10.28
CA ARG A 246 -9.90 -17.76 -8.92
C ARG A 246 -9.24 -16.39 -8.74
N GLY A 247 -8.75 -15.77 -9.80
CA GLY A 247 -8.00 -14.50 -9.74
C GLY A 247 -8.80 -13.35 -9.13
N PHE A 248 -10.09 -13.19 -9.47
CA PHE A 248 -10.93 -12.13 -8.90
C PHE A 248 -11.19 -12.34 -7.40
N GLU A 249 -11.38 -13.59 -6.97
CA GLU A 249 -11.59 -13.91 -5.56
C GLU A 249 -10.35 -13.57 -4.73
N ILE A 250 -9.17 -13.97 -5.21
CA ILE A 250 -7.90 -13.67 -4.53
C ILE A 250 -7.66 -12.16 -4.51
N ALA A 251 -7.91 -11.46 -5.63
CA ALA A 251 -7.76 -10.00 -5.71
C ALA A 251 -8.66 -9.28 -4.68
N GLN A 252 -9.91 -9.71 -4.53
CA GLN A 252 -10.82 -9.14 -3.53
C GLN A 252 -10.35 -9.42 -2.09
N GLY A 253 -9.84 -10.64 -1.83
CA GLY A 253 -9.27 -11.02 -0.54
C GLY A 253 -8.06 -10.16 -0.16
N ARG A 254 -7.16 -9.92 -1.12
CA ARG A 254 -5.93 -9.13 -0.97
C ARG A 254 -6.18 -7.63 -0.82
N LEU A 255 -7.00 -7.05 -1.70
CA LEU A 255 -7.09 -5.60 -1.84
C LEU A 255 -7.86 -4.96 -0.67
N GLY A 256 -8.65 -5.71 0.10
CA GLY A 256 -9.31 -5.20 1.30
C GLY A 256 -8.31 -4.68 2.36
N PRO A 257 -7.47 -5.55 2.95
CA PRO A 257 -6.48 -5.14 3.94
C PRO A 257 -5.41 -4.21 3.36
N GLY A 258 -4.94 -4.46 2.12
CA GLY A 258 -3.98 -3.57 1.46
C GLY A 258 -4.44 -2.10 1.40
N ARG A 259 -5.71 -1.87 1.03
CA ARG A 259 -6.30 -0.52 0.99
C ARG A 259 -6.29 0.15 2.35
N ILE A 260 -6.68 -0.55 3.41
CA ILE A 260 -6.75 0.07 4.74
C ILE A 260 -5.35 0.35 5.31
N HIS A 261 -4.36 -0.52 5.07
CA HIS A 261 -2.98 -0.29 5.50
C HIS A 261 -2.40 1.00 4.88
N HIS A 262 -2.67 1.26 3.60
CA HIS A 262 -2.31 2.52 2.97
C HIS A 262 -3.02 3.73 3.58
N CYS A 263 -4.30 3.59 3.93
CA CYS A 263 -5.06 4.66 4.57
C CYS A 263 -4.49 5.01 5.95
N MET A 264 -4.22 4.00 6.79
CA MET A 264 -3.59 4.18 8.11
C MET A 264 -2.28 4.96 7.98
N ARG A 265 -1.39 4.55 7.07
CA ARG A 265 -0.11 5.24 6.83
C ARG A 265 -0.29 6.67 6.34
N SER A 266 -1.32 6.93 5.52
CA SER A 266 -1.62 8.27 5.01
C SER A 266 -2.01 9.24 6.13
N ILE A 267 -2.67 8.75 7.19
CA ILE A 267 -2.97 9.56 8.39
C ILE A 267 -1.67 9.96 9.11
N GLY A 268 -0.72 9.03 9.26
CA GLY A 268 0.59 9.31 9.86
C GLY A 268 1.38 10.37 9.11
N MET A 269 1.39 10.27 7.78
CA MET A 269 2.03 11.25 6.90
C MET A 269 1.38 12.64 7.05
N ALA A 270 0.05 12.69 7.13
CA ALA A 270 -0.70 13.94 7.34
C ALA A 270 -0.40 14.57 8.71
N GLU A 271 -0.29 13.78 9.78
CA GLU A 271 0.11 14.28 11.11
C GLU A 271 1.51 14.89 11.10
N ARG A 272 2.48 14.22 10.46
CA ARG A 272 3.83 14.77 10.38
C ARG A 272 3.89 16.01 9.49
N ALA A 273 3.13 16.07 8.41
CA ALA A 273 2.99 17.27 7.58
C ALA A 273 2.38 18.45 8.38
N LEU A 274 1.35 18.19 9.20
CA LEU A 274 0.76 19.18 10.11
C LEU A 274 1.78 19.65 11.17
N LYS A 275 2.57 18.74 11.75
CA LYS A 275 3.66 19.08 12.69
C LYS A 275 4.66 20.04 12.04
N LEU A 276 5.15 19.70 10.83
CA LEU A 276 6.07 20.56 10.07
C LEU A 276 5.43 21.91 9.74
N MET A 277 4.17 21.93 9.33
CA MET A 277 3.42 23.16 9.06
C MET A 277 3.37 24.08 10.29
N CYS A 278 3.04 23.54 11.46
CA CYS A 278 3.00 24.30 12.71
C CYS A 278 4.39 24.80 13.14
N GLN A 279 5.42 23.94 13.07
CA GLN A 279 6.80 24.34 13.41
C GLN A 279 7.30 25.45 12.50
N ARG A 280 7.04 25.36 11.19
CA ARG A 280 7.41 26.38 10.22
C ARG A 280 6.64 27.69 10.43
N SER A 281 5.34 27.60 10.73
CA SER A 281 4.48 28.78 10.84
C SER A 281 4.80 29.66 12.06
N VAL A 282 5.34 29.08 13.13
CA VAL A 282 5.78 29.83 14.33
C VAL A 282 7.24 30.25 14.28
N SER A 283 8.10 29.54 13.53
CA SER A 283 9.54 29.84 13.44
C SER A 283 9.90 30.92 12.42
N ARG A 284 8.99 31.27 11.50
CA ARG A 284 9.22 32.28 10.45
C ARG A 284 8.29 33.47 10.65
N SER A 285 8.78 34.66 10.29
CA SER A 285 8.01 35.90 10.35
C SER A 285 8.02 36.61 8.99
N ALA A 286 6.88 37.19 8.62
CA ALA A 286 6.73 38.07 7.47
C ALA A 286 5.70 39.15 7.81
N PHE A 287 5.80 40.32 7.17
CA PHE A 287 4.88 41.45 7.42
C PHE A 287 4.73 41.78 8.92
N GLY A 288 5.83 41.70 9.68
CA GLY A 288 5.88 42.03 11.11
C GLY A 288 5.24 41.01 12.07
N LYS A 289 4.83 39.82 11.61
CA LYS A 289 4.21 38.79 12.46
C LYS A 289 4.73 37.38 12.12
N PRO A 290 4.66 36.41 13.05
CA PRO A 290 4.82 35.00 12.70
C PRO A 290 3.83 34.59 11.61
N LEU A 291 4.22 33.66 10.73
CA LEU A 291 3.33 33.22 9.64
C LEU A 291 1.99 32.70 10.16
N ALA A 292 1.97 32.03 11.32
CA ALA A 292 0.75 31.56 11.97
C ALA A 292 -0.28 32.66 12.27
N ARG A 293 0.13 33.94 12.31
CA ARG A 293 -0.73 35.11 12.58
C ARG A 293 -1.05 35.93 11.34
N LEU A 294 -0.74 35.43 10.15
CA LEU A 294 -1.01 36.10 8.88
C LEU A 294 -2.25 35.48 8.22
N GLY A 295 -3.26 36.31 7.94
CA GLY A 295 -4.46 35.92 7.19
C GLY A 295 -5.11 34.64 7.72
N GLY A 296 -5.51 33.75 6.81
CA GLY A 296 -6.16 32.47 7.10
C GLY A 296 -5.21 31.31 7.45
N ASN A 297 -3.92 31.56 7.76
CA ASN A 297 -2.99 30.47 8.07
C ASN A 297 -3.39 29.66 9.31
N LEU A 298 -4.03 30.30 10.28
CA LEU A 298 -4.57 29.60 11.46
C LEU A 298 -5.74 28.68 11.08
N ASP A 299 -6.60 29.11 10.15
CA ASP A 299 -7.73 28.33 9.66
C ASP A 299 -7.23 27.07 8.93
N HIS A 300 -6.17 27.17 8.12
CA HIS A 300 -5.54 26.01 7.48
C HIS A 300 -5.02 24.97 8.50
N ILE A 301 -4.46 25.42 9.62
CA ILE A 301 -4.04 24.53 10.72
C ILE A 301 -5.25 23.86 11.36
N ALA A 302 -6.32 24.62 11.62
CA ALA A 302 -7.55 24.11 12.21
C ALA A 302 -8.24 23.09 11.29
N ASP A 303 -8.40 23.41 10.00
CA ASP A 303 -8.95 22.52 8.98
C ASP A 303 -8.16 21.21 8.91
N SER A 304 -6.84 21.30 8.82
CA SER A 304 -5.98 20.11 8.77
C SER A 304 -6.16 19.22 10.01
N ARG A 305 -6.25 19.79 11.21
CA ARG A 305 -6.51 19.00 12.44
C ARG A 305 -7.87 18.32 12.40
N MET A 306 -8.93 19.03 11.99
CA MET A 306 -10.27 18.45 11.89
C MET A 306 -10.34 17.33 10.85
N GLU A 307 -9.78 17.56 9.66
CA GLU A 307 -9.75 16.60 8.56
C GLU A 307 -9.00 15.31 8.93
N ILE A 308 -7.83 15.44 9.55
CA ILE A 308 -7.05 14.27 10.02
C ILE A 308 -7.86 13.47 11.04
N ASN A 309 -8.48 14.14 12.02
CA ASN A 309 -9.28 13.45 13.03
C ASN A 309 -10.47 12.71 12.42
N MET A 310 -11.19 13.33 11.46
CA MET A 310 -12.29 12.67 10.75
C MET A 310 -11.81 11.45 9.96
N ALA A 311 -10.70 11.58 9.23
CA ALA A 311 -10.15 10.48 8.43
C ALA A 311 -9.62 9.33 9.31
N ARG A 312 -9.00 9.64 10.46
CA ARG A 312 -8.56 8.65 11.44
C ARG A 312 -9.74 7.86 11.98
N LEU A 313 -10.80 8.53 12.43
CA LEU A 313 -11.99 7.86 12.98
C LEU A 313 -12.68 6.98 11.93
N LEU A 314 -12.75 7.45 10.67
CA LEU A 314 -13.27 6.63 9.57
C LEU A 314 -12.38 5.40 9.28
N THR A 315 -11.06 5.55 9.40
CA THR A 315 -10.11 4.42 9.27
C THR A 315 -10.32 3.39 10.37
N LEU A 316 -10.43 3.83 11.63
CA LEU A 316 -10.69 2.95 12.77
C LEU A 316 -12.05 2.26 12.65
N ASN A 317 -13.07 2.95 12.16
CA ASN A 317 -14.38 2.35 11.88
C ASN A 317 -14.28 1.26 10.81
N ALA A 318 -13.56 1.50 9.72
CA ALA A 318 -13.35 0.48 8.69
C ALA A 318 -12.61 -0.74 9.25
N ALA A 319 -11.58 -0.54 10.07
CA ALA A 319 -10.82 -1.61 10.72
C ALA A 319 -11.72 -2.44 11.67
N TYR A 320 -12.53 -1.76 12.47
CA TYR A 320 -13.50 -2.42 13.37
C TYR A 320 -14.53 -3.25 12.60
N MET A 321 -15.05 -2.72 11.48
CA MET A 321 -15.97 -3.46 10.62
C MET A 321 -15.30 -4.68 9.97
N MET A 322 -14.03 -4.58 9.60
CA MET A 322 -13.27 -5.74 9.11
C MET A 322 -13.13 -6.83 10.19
N ASP A 323 -12.83 -6.44 11.42
CA ASP A 323 -12.66 -7.36 12.55
C ASP A 323 -13.98 -8.03 12.96
N THR A 324 -15.11 -7.33 12.87
CA THR A 324 -16.39 -7.81 13.41
C THR A 324 -17.32 -8.47 12.41
N VAL A 325 -17.35 -7.99 11.16
CA VAL A 325 -18.26 -8.49 10.11
C VAL A 325 -17.54 -8.98 8.85
N GLY A 326 -16.21 -8.84 8.82
CA GLY A 326 -15.37 -9.28 7.71
C GLY A 326 -15.40 -8.35 6.49
N ASN A 327 -14.35 -8.46 5.66
CA ASN A 327 -14.09 -7.56 4.53
C ASN A 327 -15.23 -7.45 3.52
N LYS A 328 -16.00 -8.53 3.32
CA LYS A 328 -17.10 -8.54 2.33
C LYS A 328 -18.26 -7.64 2.77
N VAL A 329 -18.57 -7.61 4.06
CA VAL A 329 -19.64 -6.76 4.61
C VAL A 329 -19.11 -5.33 4.78
N ALA A 330 -17.86 -5.18 5.23
CA ALA A 330 -17.17 -3.90 5.41
C ALA A 330 -16.74 -3.21 4.08
N ALA A 331 -17.18 -3.71 2.92
CA ALA A 331 -16.69 -3.26 1.62
C ALA A 331 -16.95 -1.77 1.35
N SER A 332 -18.08 -1.25 1.84
CA SER A 332 -18.40 0.18 1.70
C SER A 332 -17.46 1.04 2.55
N GLU A 333 -17.21 0.66 3.80
CA GLU A 333 -16.34 1.38 4.73
C GLU A 333 -14.89 1.41 4.24
N ILE A 334 -14.39 0.29 3.70
CA ILE A 334 -13.07 0.20 3.05
C ILE A 334 -12.99 1.13 1.84
N ALA A 335 -14.03 1.16 1.00
CA ALA A 335 -14.08 2.04 -0.18
C ALA A 335 -14.15 3.52 0.22
N GLN A 336 -14.92 3.87 1.25
CA GLN A 336 -15.02 5.24 1.78
C GLN A 336 -13.64 5.73 2.22
N ILE A 337 -12.95 4.97 3.08
CA ILE A 337 -11.65 5.42 3.60
C ILE A 337 -10.57 5.48 2.51
N LYS A 338 -10.63 4.58 1.52
CA LYS A 338 -9.71 4.58 0.38
C LYS A 338 -9.81 5.86 -0.47
N VAL A 339 -10.96 6.52 -0.48
CA VAL A 339 -11.12 7.85 -1.08
C VAL A 339 -10.68 8.95 -0.12
N VAL A 340 -11.12 8.89 1.15
CA VAL A 340 -10.96 9.98 2.11
C VAL A 340 -9.50 10.18 2.53
N ALA A 341 -8.80 9.11 2.94
CA ALA A 341 -7.48 9.26 3.57
C ALA A 341 -6.42 9.88 2.64
N PRO A 342 -6.20 9.41 1.39
CA PRO A 342 -5.22 10.04 0.50
C PRO A 342 -5.58 11.49 0.14
N ASN A 343 -6.88 11.78 -0.05
CA ASN A 343 -7.34 13.13 -0.36
C ASN A 343 -7.16 14.10 0.81
N VAL A 344 -7.38 13.66 2.05
CA VAL A 344 -7.08 14.45 3.26
C VAL A 344 -5.58 14.68 3.39
N ALA A 345 -4.77 13.63 3.27
CA ALA A 345 -3.31 13.75 3.35
C ALA A 345 -2.76 14.75 2.33
N LEU A 346 -3.21 14.69 1.07
CA LEU A 346 -2.83 15.66 0.04
C LEU A 346 -3.15 17.10 0.42
N ARG A 347 -4.35 17.40 0.91
CA ARG A 347 -4.73 18.76 1.31
C ARG A 347 -3.87 19.29 2.46
N VAL A 348 -3.58 18.44 3.44
CA VAL A 348 -2.72 18.80 4.58
C VAL A 348 -1.28 19.04 4.10
N ILE A 349 -0.73 18.15 3.27
CA ILE A 349 0.62 18.28 2.73
C ILE A 349 0.75 19.54 1.87
N ASP A 350 -0.23 19.81 1.00
CA ASP A 350 -0.22 21.00 0.14
C ASP A 350 -0.23 22.31 0.95
N ARG A 351 -1.07 22.39 2.00
CA ARG A 351 -1.03 23.52 2.95
C ARG A 351 0.34 23.62 3.64
N ALA A 352 0.94 22.50 4.02
CA ALA A 352 2.28 22.47 4.61
C ALA A 352 3.35 22.97 3.63
N ILE A 353 3.31 22.56 2.36
CA ILE A 353 4.18 23.04 1.28
C ILE A 353 4.06 24.56 1.17
N GLN A 354 2.83 25.08 1.11
CA GLN A 354 2.58 26.50 0.98
C GLN A 354 3.17 27.32 2.14
N ILE A 355 3.03 26.83 3.38
CA ILE A 355 3.61 27.46 4.57
C ILE A 355 5.16 27.43 4.56
N HIS A 356 5.77 26.45 3.89
CA HIS A 356 7.23 26.39 3.73
C HIS A 356 7.77 27.31 2.63
N GLY A 357 6.91 27.81 1.74
CA GLY A 357 7.29 28.60 0.56
C GLY A 357 8.11 27.76 -0.41
N GLY A 358 9.12 28.35 -1.05
CA GLY A 358 9.99 27.64 -2.00
C GLY A 358 10.67 26.39 -1.43
N ALA A 359 10.92 26.33 -0.11
CA ALA A 359 11.49 25.15 0.52
C ALA A 359 10.51 23.96 0.54
N GLY A 360 9.20 24.20 0.50
CA GLY A 360 8.19 23.14 0.50
C GLY A 360 8.18 22.29 -0.77
N VAL A 361 8.68 22.83 -1.88
CA VAL A 361 8.81 22.11 -3.17
C VAL A 361 10.24 21.61 -3.42
N SER A 362 11.14 21.78 -2.45
CA SER A 362 12.51 21.28 -2.49
C SER A 362 12.64 19.93 -1.79
N ASN A 363 13.86 19.38 -1.76
CA ASN A 363 14.22 18.19 -1.00
C ASN A 363 14.76 18.50 0.41
N ASP A 364 14.81 19.77 0.85
CA ASP A 364 15.16 20.13 2.24
C ASP A 364 14.11 19.62 3.25
N PHE A 365 12.90 19.35 2.76
CA PHE A 365 11.78 18.81 3.52
C PHE A 365 11.15 17.67 2.73
N PRO A 366 10.57 16.67 3.40
CA PRO A 366 9.99 15.51 2.72
C PRO A 366 8.64 15.79 2.03
N LEU A 367 8.14 17.04 2.09
CA LEU A 367 6.79 17.43 1.71
C LEU A 367 6.48 17.20 0.22
N ALA A 368 7.41 17.56 -0.67
CA ALA A 368 7.22 17.40 -2.12
C ALA A 368 7.10 15.92 -2.52
N TYR A 369 7.97 15.08 -1.96
CA TYR A 369 7.91 13.63 -2.17
C TYR A 369 6.64 13.02 -1.56
N TRP A 370 6.26 13.42 -0.34
CA TRP A 370 5.01 12.97 0.28
C TRP A 370 3.78 13.34 -0.55
N TYR A 371 3.75 14.54 -1.14
CA TYR A 371 2.68 14.93 -2.06
C TYR A 371 2.61 13.99 -3.28
N ALA A 372 3.76 13.72 -3.91
CA ALA A 372 3.85 12.82 -5.05
C ALA A 372 3.32 11.41 -4.70
N MET A 373 3.73 10.86 -3.55
CA MET A 373 3.30 9.55 -3.09
C MET A 373 1.83 9.50 -2.70
N GLN A 374 1.30 10.51 -2.01
CA GLN A 374 -0.13 10.54 -1.69
C GLN A 374 -0.99 10.73 -2.94
N ARG A 375 -0.44 11.38 -3.98
CA ARG A 375 -1.13 11.52 -5.27
C ARG A 375 -1.24 10.20 -6.00
N THR A 376 -0.27 9.29 -5.91
CA THR A 376 -0.36 7.94 -6.50
C THR A 376 -1.41 7.10 -5.80
N LEU A 377 -1.62 7.26 -4.49
CA LEU A 377 -2.63 6.52 -3.72
C LEU A 377 -4.08 6.85 -4.10
N ARG A 378 -4.34 7.90 -4.89
CA ARG A 378 -5.64 8.14 -5.53
C ARG A 378 -5.86 7.30 -6.80
N LEU A 379 -4.86 6.52 -7.22
CA LEU A 379 -4.87 5.66 -8.40
C LEU A 379 -4.56 4.21 -8.03
N ALA A 380 -3.53 3.99 -7.21
CA ALA A 380 -3.14 2.67 -6.71
C ALA A 380 -4.29 2.00 -5.93
N ASP A 381 -4.39 0.67 -6.03
CA ASP A 381 -5.48 -0.14 -5.44
C ASP A 381 -6.91 0.28 -5.82
N GLY A 382 -7.05 0.95 -6.97
CA GLY A 382 -8.30 1.43 -7.54
C GLY A 382 -8.41 2.96 -7.46
N PRO A 383 -8.75 3.64 -8.57
CA PRO A 383 -8.99 5.08 -8.58
C PRO A 383 -10.15 5.51 -7.68
N ASP A 384 -10.10 6.76 -7.21
CA ASP A 384 -11.16 7.37 -6.38
C ASP A 384 -12.57 7.15 -6.98
N GLU A 385 -12.71 7.30 -8.29
CA GLU A 385 -13.98 7.19 -9.01
C GLU A 385 -14.58 5.78 -8.94
N VAL A 386 -13.74 4.74 -8.97
CA VAL A 386 -14.20 3.35 -8.83
C VAL A 386 -14.73 3.10 -7.42
N HIS A 387 -14.05 3.64 -6.40
CA HIS A 387 -14.48 3.52 -5.01
C HIS A 387 -15.73 4.36 -4.72
N ARG A 388 -15.84 5.58 -5.25
CA ARG A 388 -17.06 6.41 -5.16
C ARG A 388 -18.26 5.71 -5.79
N MET A 389 -18.08 5.08 -6.95
CA MET A 389 -19.13 4.29 -7.58
C MET A 389 -19.58 3.14 -6.67
N MET A 390 -18.65 2.44 -6.02
CA MET A 390 -18.96 1.37 -5.08
C MET A 390 -19.77 1.90 -3.88
N VAL A 391 -19.31 2.97 -3.25
CA VAL A 391 -20.03 3.61 -2.12
C VAL A 391 -21.44 4.03 -2.54
N GLY A 392 -21.58 4.69 -3.70
CA GLY A 392 -22.88 5.10 -4.22
C GLY A 392 -23.82 3.93 -4.50
N LYS A 393 -23.30 2.80 -5.02
CA LYS A 393 -24.08 1.58 -5.23
C LYS A 393 -24.57 0.97 -3.90
N TYR A 394 -23.71 0.91 -2.88
CA TYR A 394 -24.12 0.43 -1.56
C TYR A 394 -25.17 1.34 -0.92
N GLU A 395 -25.01 2.66 -1.04
CA GLU A 395 -25.96 3.61 -0.47
C GLU A 395 -27.33 3.53 -1.16
N LEU A 396 -27.35 3.59 -2.49
CA LEU A 396 -28.59 3.50 -3.26
C LEU A 396 -29.28 2.14 -3.09
N GLY A 397 -28.51 1.06 -2.98
CA GLY A 397 -29.02 -0.30 -2.80
C GLY A 397 -29.89 -0.52 -1.56
N LYS A 398 -29.80 0.37 -0.56
CA LYS A 398 -30.67 0.35 0.63
C LYS A 398 -32.12 0.74 0.31
N TYR A 399 -32.33 1.47 -0.78
CA TYR A 399 -33.63 2.06 -1.17
C TYR A 399 -34.24 1.39 -2.40
N VAL A 400 -33.45 0.66 -3.20
CA VAL A 400 -33.94 -0.02 -4.41
C VAL A 400 -34.65 -1.31 -4.03
N SER A 401 -35.92 -1.44 -4.41
CA SER A 401 -36.68 -2.66 -4.17
C SER A 401 -36.13 -3.83 -4.98
N ARG A 402 -36.39 -5.06 -4.53
CA ARG A 402 -36.04 -6.27 -5.30
C ARG A 402 -36.65 -6.27 -6.72
N GLU A 403 -37.78 -5.59 -6.92
CA GLU A 403 -38.44 -5.48 -8.23
C GLU A 403 -37.70 -4.51 -9.15
N GLN A 404 -37.29 -3.35 -8.63
CA GLN A 404 -36.51 -2.37 -9.39
C GLN A 404 -35.12 -2.92 -9.79
N MET A 405 -34.50 -3.74 -8.94
CA MET A 405 -33.24 -4.42 -9.29
C MET A 405 -33.39 -5.47 -10.40
N LYS A 406 -34.57 -6.11 -10.54
CA LYS A 406 -34.83 -7.07 -11.61
C LYS A 406 -35.09 -6.39 -12.96
N ALA A 407 -35.69 -5.19 -12.97
CA ALA A 407 -35.97 -4.44 -14.19
C ALA A 407 -34.72 -3.79 -14.82
N SER A 408 -33.58 -3.80 -14.11
CA SER A 408 -32.33 -3.13 -14.51
C SER A 408 -31.24 -4.10 -15.01
N ARG A 409 -31.55 -5.40 -15.10
CA ARG A 409 -30.69 -6.46 -15.64
C ARG A 409 -31.29 -6.98 -16.93
#